data_AF-A0A2G2Y9V1-F1
#
_entry.id   AF-A0A2G2Y9V1-F1
#
_cell.length_a   1.000
_cell.length_b   1.000
_cell.length_c   1.000
_cell.angle_alpha   90.00
_cell.angle_beta   90.00
_cell.angle_gamma   90.00
#
_symmetry.space_group_name_H-M   'P 1'
#
loop_
_entity.id
_entity.type
_entity.pdbx_description
1 polymer ?
#
loop_
_entity_poly.entity_id
_entity_poly.type
_entity_poly.pdbx_seq_one_letter_code
_entity_poly.pdbx_strand_id
1 'polypeptide(L)' 'MQRLNLSLNMLTRVDSIIPLQYVDTIDLRSNVLQGSLPIPPNSTRYFFISDNNLS' A
#
# COMPACT_ATOMS: atom_id res chain seq x y z
N MET A 1 -6.90 -15.42 5.26
CA MET A 1 -6.44 -14.40 4.29
C MET A 1 -5.37 -13.55 4.97
N GLN A 2 -4.23 -13.33 4.31
CA GLN A 2 -3.14 -12.53 4.88
C GLN A 2 -3.41 -11.05 4.63
N ARG A 3 -3.35 -10.23 5.67
CA ARG A 3 -3.63 -8.79 5.59
C ARG A 3 -2.48 -8.01 6.20
N LEU A 4 -2.03 -6.99 5.47
CA LEU A 4 -1.09 -5.98 5.97
C LEU A 4 -1.85 -4.67 6.13
N ASN A 5 -1.89 -4.15 7.36
CA ASN A 5 -2.46 -2.84 7.64
C ASN A 5 -1.36 -1.92 8.17
N LEU A 6 -1.03 -0.89 7.38
CA LEU A 6 -0.11 0.18 7.73
C LEU A 6 -0.80 1.55 7.61
N SER A 7 -2.14 1.57 7.69
CA SER A 7 -2.90 2.82 7.70
C SER A 7 -2.55 3.69 8.91
N LEU A 8 -2.80 4.99 8.82
CA LEU A 8 -2.57 5.96 9.92
C LEU A 8 -1.12 6.00 10.40
N ASN A 9 -0.19 5.97 9.45
CA ASN A 9 1.24 6.11 9.71
C ASN A 9 1.79 7.35 8.98
N MET A 10 3.10 7.55 9.06
CA MET A 10 3.82 8.63 8.36
C MET A 10 4.72 8.07 7.25
N LEU A 11 4.26 7.03 6.54
CA LEU A 11 5.02 6.46 5.44
C LEU A 11 5.12 7.47 4.30
N THR A 12 6.34 7.72 3.84
CA THR A 12 6.64 8.70 2.77
C THR A 12 6.87 8.05 1.42
N ARG A 13 7.28 6.77 1.39
CA ARG A 13 7.61 6.01 0.17
C ARG A 13 7.25 4.54 0.30
N VAL A 14 7.03 3.90 -0.86
CA VAL A 14 6.95 2.45 -1.01
C VAL A 14 7.98 2.04 -2.06
N ASP A 15 9.13 1.55 -1.61
CA ASP A 15 10.26 1.26 -2.51
C ASP A 15 10.12 -0.08 -3.24
N SER A 16 9.53 -1.09 -2.58
CA SER A 16 9.25 -2.39 -3.21
C SER A 16 8.11 -3.12 -2.51
N ILE A 17 7.13 -3.57 -3.29
CA ILE A 17 5.98 -4.36 -2.84
C ILE A 17 6.17 -5.85 -3.14
N ILE A 18 7.26 -6.22 -3.82
CA ILE A 18 7.62 -7.58 -4.23
C ILE A 18 7.66 -8.59 -3.07
N PRO A 19 8.12 -8.25 -1.84
CA PRO A 19 8.10 -9.19 -0.72
C PRO A 19 6.69 -9.59 -0.26
N LEU A 20 5.67 -8.84 -0.68
CA LEU A 20 4.28 -9.04 -0.27
C LEU A 20 3.50 -9.99 -1.20
N GLN A 21 4.20 -10.85 -1.94
CA GLN A 21 3.63 -11.80 -2.92
C GLN A 21 2.58 -12.76 -2.37
N TYR A 22 2.38 -12.85 -1.06
CA TYR A 22 1.34 -13.69 -0.44
C TYR A 22 0.30 -12.89 0.36
N VAL A 23 0.31 -11.56 0.25
CA VAL A 23 -0.62 -10.68 0.95
C VAL A 23 -1.86 -10.42 0.10
N ASP A 24 -3.01 -10.79 0.65
CA ASP A 24 -4.32 -10.70 0.00
C ASP A 24 -4.92 -9.28 0.10
N THR A 25 -4.68 -8.60 1.22
CA THR A 25 -5.16 -7.24 1.47
C THR A 25 -4.03 -6.35 1.96
N ILE A 26 -3.82 -5.20 1.34
CA ILE A 26 -2.88 -4.17 1.77
C ILE A 26 -3.65 -2.87 2.01
N ASP A 27 -3.51 -2.31 3.21
CA ASP A 27 -4.11 -1.03 3.60
C ASP A 27 -3.01 -0.02 3.94
N LEU A 28 -2.89 1.02 3.10
CA LEU A 28 -1.93 2.13 3.20
C LEU A 28 -2.64 3.48 3.38
N ARG A 29 -3.93 3.48 3.74
CA ARG A 29 -4.70 4.72 3.85
C ARG A 29 -4.11 5.68 4.88
N SER A 30 -4.29 6.98 4.67
CA SER A 30 -3.92 8.01 5.66
C SER A 30 -2.43 7.96 6.01
N ASN A 31 -1.59 8.12 4.98
CA ASN A 31 -0.13 8.24 5.07
C ASN A 31 0.33 9.51 4.32
N VAL A 32 1.64 9.69 4.12
CA VAL A 32 2.22 10.84 3.39
C VAL A 32 2.96 10.39 2.13
N LEU A 33 2.49 9.31 1.50
CA LEU A 33 3.07 8.76 0.27
C LEU A 33 2.95 9.78 -0.86
N GLN A 34 4.00 9.90 -1.67
CA GLN A 34 4.11 10.88 -2.75
C GLN A 34 4.45 10.20 -4.08
N GLY A 35 4.11 10.87 -5.18
CA GLY A 35 4.37 10.39 -6.54
C GLY A 35 3.19 9.63 -7.13
N SER A 36 3.46 8.76 -8.10
CA SER A 36 2.42 8.00 -8.80
C SER A 36 1.86 6.86 -7.96
N LEU A 37 0.63 6.45 -8.27
CA LEU A 37 0.00 5.28 -7.68
C LEU A 37 0.86 4.01 -7.90
N PRO A 38 1.30 3.31 -6.84
CA PRO A 38 2.08 2.08 -6.97
C PRO A 38 1.19 0.92 -7.44
N ILE A 39 1.78 -0.03 -8.18
CA ILE A 39 1.09 -1.23 -8.66
C ILE A 39 1.20 -2.32 -7.57
N PRO A 40 0.08 -2.81 -7.00
CA PRO A 40 0.12 -3.86 -5.98
C PRO A 40 0.58 -5.21 -6.56
N PRO A 41 1.09 -6.14 -5.73
CA PRO A 41 1.41 -7.51 -6.16
C PRO A 41 0.19 -8.24 -6.73
N ASN A 42 0.40 -9.16 -7.68
CA ASN A 42 -0.69 -9.92 -8.34
C ASN A 42 -1.57 -10.72 -7.36
N SER A 43 -1.06 -11.05 -6.17
CA SER A 43 -1.82 -11.76 -5.14
C SER A 43 -2.74 -10.87 -4.32
N THR A 44 -2.57 -9.54 -4.40
CA THR A 44 -3.38 -8.58 -3.68
C THR A 44 -4.75 -8.47 -4.34
N ARG A 45 -5.79 -8.86 -3.60
CA ARG A 45 -7.20 -8.74 -4.00
C ARG A 45 -7.78 -7.38 -3.64
N TYR A 46 -7.31 -6.80 -2.54
CA TYR A 46 -7.77 -5.50 -2.04
C TYR A 46 -6.59 -4.58 -1.74
N PHE A 47 -6.57 -3.42 -2.39
CA PHE A 47 -5.55 -2.40 -2.21
C PHE A 47 -6.21 -1.08 -1.83
N PHE A 48 -5.96 -0.62 -0.60
CA PHE A 48 -6.49 0.65 -0.09
C PHE A 48 -5.35 1.65 0.09
N ILE A 49 -5.45 2.83 -0.54
CA ILE A 49 -4.38 3.84 -0.54
C ILE A 49 -4.90 5.29 -0.53
N SER A 50 -6.18 5.51 -0.20
CA SER A 50 -6.74 6.85 -0.06
C SER A 50 -6.00 7.69 0.99
N ASP A 51 -6.19 9.01 0.93
CA ASP A 51 -5.66 9.94 1.94
C ASP A 51 -4.11 9.88 2.01
N ASN A 52 -3.50 9.97 0.84
CA ASN A 52 -2.06 10.16 0.63
C ASN A 52 -1.83 11.39 -0.26
N ASN A 53 -0.57 11.76 -0.49
CA ASN A 53 -0.18 12.89 -1.35
C ASN A 53 0.24 12.43 -2.76
N LEU A 54 -0.55 11.52 -3.36
CA LEU A 54 -0.29 10.96 -4.68
C LEU A 54 -0.74 11.93 -5.80
N SER A 55 -0.04 11.88 -6.94
CA SER A 55 -0.30 12.70 -8.13
C SER A 55 -1.30 12.08 -9.10
#